data_AF-A0A0H5FML6-F1
#
_entry.id   AF-A0A0H5FML6-F1
#
_cell.length_a   1.000
_cell.length_b   1.000
_cell.length_c   1.000
_cell.angle_alpha   90.00
_cell.angle_beta   90.00
_cell.angle_gamma   90.00
#
_symmetry.space_group_name_H-M   'P 1'
#
loop_
_entity.id
_entity.type
_entity.pdbx_description
1 polymer ?
#
loop_
_entity_poly.entity_id
_entity_poly.type
_entity_poly.pdbx_seq_one_letter_code
_entity_poly.pdbx_strand_id
1 'polypeptide(L)'
;MTLFENEDELNNTHSDYALIIKNNRDNISVIPAPYSEVAFYLWAIKIIRELNMQMKKFRLALLASSIAFSTSLWAQAIEVPATLAGHAVLPVKSTVAAPADAPTDLQQSGKYTSGQRVSTLGAVAGKSADRPTGIGLPITGQPLQGHSGIKHMPDGTYWVLTDNGFGSKANSPDAMLYLNHYDIDFKNGSATPLQTLFLHDPDKKVPFHITNESTDKRYLTGSDFDPESFQFADDALWIGDEFGPYLIKADLNGKVLAVFETQVDGKVVKSPDNPTLTLPGAPDGKQNFQVARSKGFEGMAVSPDGSKLYPMLEGALWNGEKFESIDGKRYLHVLEFDVKNQAWTGRSWQYVLEDNQNAIGDFNMIDAKHGLVIERDNGEGTADRACAAGAATDKCFSQIAKFKRVYKIAFSDENVGKPVEKVSYIDLLNIKDPQNLARKPLNNGVLTFPFFTIENVDVVDANHIIVGNDNNFPLSSSRQPNEADDNEFILLDVKELLSQ
;
A
#
# COMPACT_ATOMS: atom_id res chain seq x y z
N MET A 1 52.66 -21.82 -6.05
CA MET A 1 51.61 -20.79 -6.04
C MET A 1 51.09 -20.74 -7.47
N THR A 2 50.13 -21.61 -7.75
CA THR A 2 49.59 -21.89 -9.09
C THR A 2 48.10 -22.05 -8.88
N LEU A 3 47.32 -21.32 -9.69
CA LEU A 3 45.89 -21.10 -9.54
C LEU A 3 45.07 -22.37 -9.85
N PHE A 4 44.03 -22.55 -9.02
CA PHE A 4 42.81 -23.38 -9.02
C PHE A 4 42.21 -23.72 -10.42
N GLU A 5 41.37 -24.73 -10.67
CA GLU A 5 40.54 -25.66 -9.86
C GLU A 5 39.93 -26.78 -10.76
N ASN A 6 39.57 -27.91 -10.13
CA ASN A 6 38.50 -28.93 -10.34
C ASN A 6 37.65 -28.95 -11.65
N GLU A 7 37.09 -30.06 -12.15
CA GLU A 7 36.31 -31.13 -11.48
C GLU A 7 36.30 -32.46 -12.28
N ASP A 8 36.17 -33.56 -11.53
CA ASP A 8 35.70 -34.88 -11.95
C ASP A 8 34.17 -34.86 -12.21
N GLU A 9 33.67 -35.63 -13.19
CA GLU A 9 32.58 -36.62 -13.02
C GLU A 9 31.95 -37.07 -14.37
N LEU A 10 31.44 -38.32 -14.33
CA LEU A 10 30.46 -38.95 -15.23
C LEU A 10 30.96 -39.61 -16.53
N ASN A 11 31.71 -40.70 -16.33
CA ASN A 11 31.66 -41.88 -17.19
C ASN A 11 30.68 -42.90 -16.60
N ASN A 12 29.48 -43.07 -17.17
CA ASN A 12 28.85 -44.39 -17.26
C ASN A 12 27.65 -44.44 -18.24
N THR A 13 27.55 -45.60 -18.89
CA THR A 13 26.39 -46.24 -19.56
C THR A 13 26.18 -46.11 -21.09
N HIS A 14 25.93 -47.31 -21.65
CA HIS A 14 25.48 -47.71 -22.99
C HIS A 14 26.57 -47.75 -24.09
N SER A 15 27.28 -48.86 -24.34
CA SER A 15 26.82 -50.20 -24.77
C SER A 15 25.76 -50.13 -25.87
N ASP A 16 26.21 -50.16 -27.12
CA ASP A 16 25.83 -51.16 -28.13
C ASP A 16 26.46 -50.76 -29.49
N TYR A 17 26.66 -51.73 -30.39
CA TYR A 17 27.26 -51.61 -31.74
C TYR A 17 28.79 -51.80 -31.89
N ALA A 18 29.43 -52.54 -31.00
CA ALA A 18 30.72 -53.19 -31.29
C ALA A 18 30.53 -54.68 -31.64
N LEU A 19 29.69 -54.98 -32.63
CA LEU A 19 29.55 -56.35 -33.15
C LEU A 19 29.05 -56.34 -34.60
N ILE A 20 29.91 -55.99 -35.54
CA ILE A 20 29.92 -56.39 -36.96
C ILE A 20 31.33 -56.00 -37.44
N ILE A 21 31.98 -56.83 -38.25
CA ILE A 21 33.42 -56.78 -38.65
C ILE A 21 34.39 -57.42 -37.64
N LYS A 22 34.04 -58.62 -37.14
CA LYS A 22 35.05 -59.61 -36.76
C LYS A 22 34.60 -60.99 -37.26
N ASN A 23 34.45 -61.11 -38.57
CA ASN A 23 34.37 -62.36 -39.33
C ASN A 23 34.27 -62.01 -40.82
N ASN A 24 35.43 -61.86 -41.47
CA ASN A 24 35.67 -62.06 -42.91
C ASN A 24 37.14 -61.70 -43.22
N ARG A 25 38.06 -62.31 -42.46
CA ARG A 25 39.42 -62.53 -42.96
C ARG A 25 39.30 -63.77 -43.85
N ASP A 26 39.01 -63.53 -45.11
CA ASP A 26 39.48 -64.27 -46.28
C ASP A 26 38.75 -63.67 -47.49
N ASN A 27 39.54 -63.15 -48.44
CA ASN A 27 39.15 -62.44 -49.67
C ASN A 27 38.81 -60.95 -49.58
N ILE A 28 39.85 -60.10 -49.43
CA ILE A 28 39.84 -58.78 -50.08
C ILE A 28 41.18 -58.59 -50.80
N SER A 29 41.10 -58.58 -52.12
CA SER A 29 42.17 -58.17 -53.03
C SER A 29 42.46 -56.68 -52.85
N VAL A 30 43.73 -56.34 -52.65
CA VAL A 30 44.19 -54.95 -52.65
C VAL A 30 44.24 -54.47 -54.09
N ILE A 31 43.24 -53.69 -54.52
CA ILE A 31 43.32 -52.87 -55.73
C ILE A 31 43.77 -51.47 -55.27
N PRO A 32 44.83 -50.88 -55.87
CA PRO A 32 45.21 -49.52 -55.53
C PRO A 32 44.15 -48.55 -56.09
N ALA A 33 43.45 -47.84 -55.21
CA ALA A 33 42.58 -46.74 -55.62
C ALA A 33 43.42 -45.60 -56.21
N PRO A 34 43.03 -44.99 -57.33
CA PRO A 34 43.77 -43.90 -57.94
C PRO A 34 43.80 -42.67 -57.02
N TYR A 35 44.90 -41.92 -57.05
CA TYR A 35 45.18 -40.72 -56.24
C TYR A 35 44.06 -39.66 -56.25
N SER A 36 43.13 -39.71 -57.21
CA SER A 36 41.97 -38.82 -57.31
C SER A 36 40.88 -39.08 -56.27
N GLU A 37 40.71 -40.32 -55.79
CA GLU A 37 39.66 -40.62 -54.79
C GLU A 37 40.07 -40.20 -53.37
N VAL A 38 41.34 -40.42 -53.00
CA VAL A 38 41.87 -40.01 -51.69
C VAL A 38 41.84 -38.49 -51.52
N ALA A 39 42.12 -37.74 -52.59
CA ALA A 39 42.03 -36.28 -52.60
C ALA A 39 40.59 -35.78 -52.39
N PHE A 40 39.60 -36.46 -52.99
CA PHE A 40 38.19 -36.13 -52.80
C PHE A 40 37.72 -36.39 -51.36
N TYR A 41 38.11 -37.51 -50.76
CA TYR A 41 37.81 -37.82 -49.36
C TYR A 41 38.48 -36.85 -48.39
N LEU A 42 39.74 -36.46 -48.62
CA LEU A 42 40.43 -35.47 -47.78
C LEU A 42 39.84 -34.07 -47.91
N TRP A 43 39.40 -33.67 -49.12
CA TRP A 43 38.69 -32.40 -49.34
C TRP A 43 37.31 -32.40 -48.68
N ALA A 44 36.56 -33.49 -48.78
CA ALA A 44 35.26 -33.65 -48.11
C ALA A 44 35.39 -33.63 -46.57
N ILE A 45 36.41 -34.30 -46.00
CA ILE A 45 36.69 -34.27 -44.55
C ILE A 45 37.05 -32.85 -44.09
N LYS A 46 37.79 -32.09 -44.90
CA LYS A 46 38.13 -30.69 -44.60
C LYS A 46 36.88 -29.80 -44.57
N ILE A 47 35.99 -29.94 -45.56
CA ILE A 47 34.72 -29.21 -45.61
C ILE A 47 33.80 -29.57 -44.44
N ILE A 48 33.69 -30.87 -44.11
CA ILE A 48 32.88 -31.33 -42.97
C ILE A 48 33.45 -30.76 -41.66
N ARG A 49 34.78 -30.70 -41.49
CA ARG A 49 35.41 -30.09 -40.31
C ARG A 49 35.15 -28.59 -40.23
N GLU A 50 35.27 -27.86 -41.34
CA GLU A 50 35.02 -26.40 -41.37
C GLU A 50 33.55 -26.07 -41.11
N LEU A 51 32.60 -26.83 -41.70
CA LEU A 51 31.16 -26.71 -41.43
C LEU A 51 30.83 -27.02 -39.96
N ASN A 52 31.44 -28.05 -39.38
CA ASN A 52 31.20 -28.41 -37.98
C ASN A 52 31.79 -27.37 -37.00
N MET A 53 32.89 -26.71 -37.38
CA MET A 53 33.49 -25.63 -36.61
C MET A 53 32.66 -24.33 -36.68
N GLN A 54 32.10 -24.01 -37.85
CA GLN A 54 31.14 -22.90 -38.00
C GLN A 54 29.84 -23.17 -37.24
N MET A 55 29.30 -24.39 -37.31
CA MET A 55 28.12 -24.77 -36.53
C MET A 55 28.36 -24.71 -35.01
N LYS A 56 29.56 -25.09 -34.52
CA LYS A 56 29.91 -24.94 -33.09
C LYS A 56 30.00 -23.47 -32.68
N LYS A 57 30.60 -22.59 -33.49
CA LYS A 57 30.64 -21.14 -33.22
C LYS A 57 29.25 -20.50 -33.27
N PHE A 58 28.39 -20.95 -34.19
CA PHE A 58 27.00 -20.49 -34.29
C PHE A 58 26.16 -20.95 -33.09
N ARG A 59 26.35 -22.19 -32.62
CA ARG A 59 25.68 -22.72 -31.41
C ARG A 59 26.16 -22.02 -30.13
N LEU A 60 27.45 -21.71 -30.01
CA LEU A 60 27.97 -20.96 -28.85
C LEU A 60 27.50 -19.50 -28.83
N ALA A 61 27.40 -18.87 -30.02
CA ALA A 61 26.81 -17.53 -30.15
C ALA A 61 25.31 -17.52 -29.85
N LEU A 62 24.55 -18.55 -30.25
CA LEU A 62 23.13 -18.70 -29.89
C LEU A 62 22.94 -18.92 -28.38
N LEU A 63 23.82 -19.69 -27.73
CA LEU A 63 23.77 -19.94 -26.29
C LEU A 63 24.14 -18.68 -25.46
N ALA A 64 25.15 -17.92 -25.91
CA ALA A 64 25.52 -16.65 -25.28
C ALA A 64 24.45 -15.56 -25.50
N SER A 65 23.75 -15.59 -26.64
CA SER A 65 22.64 -14.66 -26.92
C SER A 65 21.36 -14.99 -26.15
N SER A 66 21.16 -16.25 -25.75
CA SER A 66 20.02 -16.66 -24.92
C SER A 66 20.21 -16.42 -23.42
N ILE A 67 21.46 -16.23 -22.97
CA ILE A 67 21.77 -15.82 -21.59
C ILE A 67 21.77 -14.29 -21.44
N ALA A 68 21.97 -13.53 -22.52
CA ALA A 68 21.98 -12.06 -22.49
C ALA A 68 20.58 -11.40 -22.58
N PHE A 69 19.51 -12.19 -22.70
CA PHE A 69 18.11 -11.71 -22.74
C PHE A 69 17.25 -12.24 -21.59
N SER A 70 17.84 -12.68 -20.47
CA SER A 70 17.10 -12.73 -19.21
C SER A 70 16.93 -11.31 -18.67
N THR A 71 16.19 -10.47 -19.41
CA THR A 71 15.48 -9.38 -18.77
C THR A 71 14.57 -10.04 -17.75
N SER A 72 14.71 -9.69 -16.48
CA SER A 72 13.72 -9.99 -15.45
C SER A 72 12.39 -9.45 -15.97
N LEU A 73 11.61 -10.28 -16.63
CA LEU A 73 10.19 -10.03 -16.83
C LEU A 73 9.64 -10.07 -15.41
N TRP A 74 9.49 -8.89 -14.81
CA TRP A 74 8.63 -8.74 -13.65
C TRP A 74 7.30 -9.36 -14.06
N ALA A 75 6.95 -10.50 -13.48
CA ALA A 75 5.65 -11.10 -13.71
C ALA A 75 4.64 -10.01 -13.35
N GLN A 76 3.82 -9.60 -14.32
CA GLN A 76 2.76 -8.65 -14.03
C GLN A 76 1.78 -9.32 -13.09
N ALA A 77 1.41 -8.63 -12.01
CA ALA A 77 0.42 -9.13 -11.08
C ALA A 77 -0.85 -9.55 -11.83
N ILE A 78 -1.41 -10.69 -11.48
CA ILE A 78 -2.57 -11.26 -12.15
C ILE A 78 -3.85 -10.75 -11.48
N GLU A 79 -4.80 -10.24 -12.27
CA GLU A 79 -6.13 -9.91 -11.74
C GLU A 79 -6.88 -11.19 -11.36
N VAL A 80 -7.44 -11.23 -10.16
CA VAL A 80 -8.28 -12.32 -9.65
C VAL A 80 -9.67 -11.77 -9.30
N PRO A 81 -10.74 -12.59 -9.35
CA PRO A 81 -12.08 -12.10 -9.10
C PRO A 81 -12.29 -11.71 -7.63
N ALA A 82 -13.08 -10.66 -7.41
CA ALA A 82 -13.69 -10.34 -6.11
C ALA A 82 -15.22 -10.44 -6.22
N THR A 83 -15.84 -11.08 -5.23
CA THR A 83 -17.30 -11.17 -5.12
C THR A 83 -17.76 -10.57 -3.81
N LEU A 84 -18.77 -9.72 -3.84
CA LEU A 84 -19.37 -9.14 -2.66
C LEU A 84 -20.02 -10.23 -1.81
N ALA A 85 -19.59 -10.34 -0.56
CA ALA A 85 -20.10 -11.28 0.45
C ALA A 85 -20.87 -10.56 1.56
N GLY A 86 -20.72 -9.24 1.69
CA GLY A 86 -21.43 -8.42 2.67
C GLY A 86 -21.18 -6.94 2.45
N HIS A 87 -22.14 -6.09 2.81
CA HIS A 87 -22.02 -4.64 2.68
C HIS A 87 -22.70 -3.99 3.89
N ALA A 88 -21.96 -3.20 4.66
CA ALA A 88 -22.45 -2.41 5.78
C ALA A 88 -22.15 -0.91 5.58
N VAL A 89 -22.99 -0.06 6.15
CA VAL A 89 -22.92 1.39 5.99
C VAL A 89 -22.97 2.07 7.36
N LEU A 90 -22.09 3.03 7.59
CA LEU A 90 -22.10 3.96 8.70
C LEU A 90 -22.52 5.35 8.18
N PRO A 91 -23.69 5.87 8.57
CA PRO A 91 -24.20 7.12 8.02
C PRO A 91 -23.23 8.28 8.18
N VAL A 92 -23.07 9.12 7.14
CA VAL A 92 -22.09 10.24 7.12
C VAL A 92 -22.26 11.26 8.25
N LYS A 93 -23.47 11.36 8.82
CA LYS A 93 -23.79 12.28 9.93
C LYS A 93 -23.59 11.65 11.32
N SER A 94 -23.03 10.45 11.39
CA SER A 94 -22.75 9.78 12.66
C SER A 94 -21.67 10.55 13.42
N THR A 95 -21.91 10.79 14.71
CA THR A 95 -21.01 11.56 15.58
C THR A 95 -20.83 10.84 16.91
N VAL A 96 -19.74 11.16 17.58
CA VAL A 96 -19.45 10.76 18.95
C VAL A 96 -19.25 12.01 19.82
N ALA A 97 -19.73 11.94 21.06
CA ALA A 97 -19.47 13.00 22.02
C ALA A 97 -17.99 12.99 22.43
N ALA A 98 -17.38 14.16 22.52
CA ALA A 98 -16.08 14.29 23.16
C ALA A 98 -16.18 13.87 24.65
N PRO A 99 -15.10 13.37 25.26
CA PRO A 99 -15.06 13.11 26.69
C PRO A 99 -15.51 14.32 27.51
N ALA A 100 -16.19 14.09 28.64
CA ALA A 100 -16.73 15.17 29.46
C ALA A 100 -15.63 16.04 30.10
N ASP A 101 -14.43 15.48 30.28
CA ASP A 101 -13.22 16.16 30.76
C ASP A 101 -12.37 16.75 29.62
N ALA A 102 -12.79 16.61 28.35
CA ALA A 102 -12.13 17.29 27.23
C ALA A 102 -12.40 18.81 27.27
N PRO A 103 -11.42 19.64 26.89
CA PRO A 103 -11.59 21.09 26.79
C PRO A 103 -12.85 21.50 26.04
N THR A 104 -13.45 22.64 26.42
CA THR A 104 -14.68 23.12 25.79
C THR A 104 -14.53 23.36 24.29
N ASP A 105 -13.33 23.66 23.81
CA ASP A 105 -13.07 23.84 22.38
C ASP A 105 -13.17 22.51 21.60
N LEU A 106 -13.07 21.34 22.24
CA LEU A 106 -13.18 20.03 21.58
C LEU A 106 -14.61 19.46 21.58
N GLN A 107 -15.56 20.13 22.26
CA GLN A 107 -16.98 19.70 22.30
C GLN A 107 -17.71 19.96 20.97
N GLN A 108 -17.11 20.75 20.08
CA GLN A 108 -17.53 20.99 18.71
C GLN A 108 -16.30 20.92 17.82
N SER A 109 -16.43 20.32 16.64
CA SER A 109 -15.33 20.17 15.68
C SER A 109 -15.60 20.91 14.38
N GLY A 110 -14.54 21.33 13.69
CA GLY A 110 -14.60 21.95 12.37
C GLY A 110 -14.72 23.48 12.40
N LYS A 111 -14.32 24.14 13.50
CA LYS A 111 -14.39 25.60 13.64
C LYS A 111 -13.39 26.35 12.79
N TYR A 112 -12.34 25.69 12.31
CA TYR A 112 -11.19 26.34 11.68
C TYR A 112 -11.04 26.01 10.19
N THR A 113 -11.99 25.28 9.60
CA THR A 113 -11.91 24.77 8.22
C THR A 113 -12.01 25.83 7.13
N SER A 114 -12.44 27.06 7.45
CA SER A 114 -12.45 28.19 6.52
C SER A 114 -11.21 29.08 6.64
N GLY A 115 -10.16 28.66 7.38
CA GLY A 115 -8.99 29.48 7.68
C GLY A 115 -9.25 30.64 8.67
N GLN A 116 -10.46 30.71 9.23
CA GLN A 116 -10.89 31.64 10.26
C GLN A 116 -11.83 30.88 11.21
N ARG A 117 -11.89 31.30 12.48
CA ARG A 117 -12.77 30.67 13.45
C ARG A 117 -14.24 30.98 13.15
N VAL A 118 -15.05 29.96 12.95
CA VAL A 118 -16.52 30.03 12.81
C VAL A 118 -17.16 29.22 13.93
N SER A 119 -18.14 29.80 14.64
CA SER A 119 -18.81 29.13 15.77
C SER A 119 -20.28 28.78 15.52
N THR A 120 -20.86 29.29 14.44
CA THR A 120 -22.24 28.96 14.06
C THR A 120 -22.23 27.59 13.39
N LEU A 121 -22.87 26.59 14.02
CA LEU A 121 -22.97 25.23 13.49
C LEU A 121 -23.49 25.23 12.05
N GLY A 122 -22.85 24.43 11.19
CA GLY A 122 -23.25 24.26 9.80
C GLY A 122 -23.03 25.47 8.87
N ALA A 123 -22.38 26.54 9.32
CA ALA A 123 -22.25 27.77 8.55
C ALA A 123 -21.21 27.71 7.41
N VAL A 124 -20.23 26.82 7.50
CA VAL A 124 -19.21 26.60 6.47
C VAL A 124 -19.58 25.36 5.69
N ALA A 125 -19.93 25.51 4.42
CA ALA A 125 -20.26 24.37 3.56
C ALA A 125 -19.01 23.52 3.27
N GLY A 126 -19.11 22.21 3.50
CA GLY A 126 -18.15 21.22 3.04
C GLY A 126 -18.14 21.14 1.52
N LYS A 127 -16.96 20.89 0.94
CA LYS A 127 -16.78 20.83 -0.50
C LYS A 127 -15.83 19.70 -0.89
N SER A 128 -16.24 18.94 -1.91
CA SER A 128 -15.38 18.04 -2.67
C SER A 128 -14.95 18.75 -3.94
N ALA A 129 -13.68 19.15 -3.98
CA ALA A 129 -13.18 20.15 -4.92
C ALA A 129 -14.06 21.42 -4.93
N ASP A 130 -14.77 21.68 -6.02
CA ASP A 130 -15.67 22.82 -6.19
C ASP A 130 -17.14 22.52 -5.83
N ARG A 131 -17.47 21.27 -5.50
CA ARG A 131 -18.85 20.79 -5.33
C ARG A 131 -19.26 20.79 -3.86
N PRO A 132 -20.43 21.34 -3.49
CA PRO A 132 -20.94 21.24 -2.13
C PRO A 132 -21.29 19.79 -1.79
N THR A 133 -20.89 19.30 -0.62
CA THR A 133 -21.16 17.92 -0.17
C THR A 133 -22.50 17.79 0.58
N GLY A 134 -23.21 18.90 0.79
CA GLY A 134 -24.46 18.93 1.58
C GLY A 134 -24.25 18.87 3.09
N ILE A 135 -23.00 18.84 3.55
CA ILE A 135 -22.61 18.93 4.96
C ILE A 135 -22.10 20.33 5.28
N GLY A 136 -22.37 20.81 6.49
CA GLY A 136 -21.84 22.07 7.00
C GLY A 136 -21.06 21.87 8.31
N LEU A 137 -19.99 22.64 8.47
CA LEU A 137 -19.20 22.74 9.69
C LEU A 137 -19.40 24.12 10.35
N PRO A 138 -19.16 24.26 11.66
CA PRO A 138 -18.80 23.22 12.63
C PRO A 138 -19.97 22.29 12.97
N ILE A 139 -19.69 21.15 13.61
CA ILE A 139 -20.68 20.22 14.15
C ILE A 139 -20.55 20.07 15.66
N THR A 140 -21.56 19.51 16.31
CA THR A 140 -21.47 19.09 17.73
C THR A 140 -20.77 17.74 17.81
N GLY A 141 -19.85 17.59 18.76
CA GLY A 141 -19.06 16.37 18.92
C GLY A 141 -17.98 16.22 17.84
N GLN A 142 -17.56 14.97 17.64
CA GLN A 142 -16.55 14.55 16.68
C GLN A 142 -17.18 13.62 15.62
N PRO A 143 -16.80 13.70 14.34
CA PRO A 143 -17.40 12.88 13.29
C PRO A 143 -16.94 11.42 13.38
N LEU A 144 -17.83 10.44 13.35
CA LEU A 144 -17.45 9.01 13.26
C LEU A 144 -17.00 8.61 11.83
N GLN A 145 -16.30 9.52 11.16
CA GLN A 145 -15.89 9.45 9.75
C GLN A 145 -14.35 9.58 9.69
N GLY A 146 -13.75 9.62 8.49
CA GLY A 146 -12.28 9.78 8.40
C GLY A 146 -11.50 8.50 8.68
N HIS A 147 -11.84 7.35 8.08
CA HIS A 147 -11.32 6.05 8.55
C HIS A 147 -10.01 5.60 7.89
N SER A 148 -8.89 5.76 8.60
CA SER A 148 -7.56 5.38 8.11
C SER A 148 -6.94 4.21 8.87
N GLY A 149 -6.99 3.03 8.26
CA GLY A 149 -6.60 1.75 8.85
C GLY A 149 -7.75 1.00 9.51
N ILE A 150 -7.74 -0.33 9.39
CA ILE A 150 -8.68 -1.25 10.04
C ILE A 150 -7.97 -2.47 10.62
N LYS A 151 -8.53 -3.02 11.70
CA LYS A 151 -8.12 -4.31 12.25
C LYS A 151 -9.30 -5.20 12.58
N HIS A 152 -9.32 -6.40 12.01
CA HIS A 152 -10.26 -7.46 12.38
C HIS A 152 -9.77 -8.20 13.63
N MET A 153 -10.66 -8.39 14.60
CA MET A 153 -10.38 -9.02 15.88
C MET A 153 -10.83 -10.49 15.90
N PRO A 154 -10.22 -11.36 16.71
CA PRO A 154 -10.60 -12.78 16.78
C PRO A 154 -12.05 -13.06 17.18
N ASP A 155 -12.73 -12.10 17.82
CA ASP A 155 -14.14 -12.19 18.20
C ASP A 155 -15.11 -11.72 17.09
N GLY A 156 -14.60 -11.33 15.92
CA GLY A 156 -15.38 -10.87 14.77
C GLY A 156 -15.65 -9.36 14.76
N THR A 157 -15.14 -8.60 15.73
CA THR A 157 -15.29 -7.14 15.79
C THR A 157 -14.15 -6.42 15.06
N TYR A 158 -14.28 -5.11 14.87
CA TYR A 158 -13.34 -4.32 14.08
C TYR A 158 -12.91 -3.04 14.79
N TRP A 159 -11.62 -2.75 14.81
CA TRP A 159 -11.13 -1.42 15.15
C TRP A 159 -10.86 -0.62 13.88
N VAL A 160 -11.18 0.67 13.89
CA VAL A 160 -10.77 1.64 12.87
C VAL A 160 -10.21 2.89 13.52
N LEU A 161 -9.27 3.54 12.86
CA LEU A 161 -8.62 4.76 13.32
C LEU A 161 -9.21 5.96 12.56
N THR A 162 -9.33 7.10 13.25
CA THR A 162 -9.68 8.37 12.62
C THR A 162 -8.43 9.19 12.29
N ASP A 163 -8.35 9.69 11.06
CA ASP A 163 -7.31 10.58 10.53
C ASP A 163 -7.27 11.97 11.21
N ASN A 164 -6.54 12.95 10.64
CA ASN A 164 -6.56 14.32 11.17
C ASN A 164 -7.94 15.02 11.12
N GLY A 165 -8.96 14.43 10.51
CA GLY A 165 -10.35 14.85 10.52
C GLY A 165 -10.76 15.90 9.48
N PHE A 166 -9.94 16.92 9.16
CA PHE A 166 -10.33 18.01 8.25
C PHE A 166 -9.26 18.36 7.20
N GLY A 167 -8.44 17.38 6.85
CA GLY A 167 -7.53 17.34 5.71
C GLY A 167 -6.22 18.12 5.86
N SER A 168 -6.00 18.85 6.96
CA SER A 168 -4.69 19.44 7.22
C SER A 168 -4.48 19.85 8.68
N LYS A 169 -3.21 19.90 9.07
CA LYS A 169 -2.76 20.40 10.37
C LYS A 169 -3.42 21.73 10.78
N ALA A 170 -3.57 22.68 9.85
CA ALA A 170 -4.08 24.01 10.16
C ALA A 170 -5.60 24.06 10.39
N ASN A 171 -6.34 23.11 9.81
CA ASN A 171 -7.80 23.07 9.87
C ASN A 171 -8.33 22.21 11.03
N SER A 172 -7.46 21.40 11.63
CA SER A 172 -7.80 20.34 12.57
C SER A 172 -7.44 20.54 14.05
N PRO A 173 -7.33 21.77 14.61
CA PRO A 173 -6.99 21.92 16.04
C PRO A 173 -8.14 21.50 16.97
N ASP A 174 -9.35 21.29 16.44
CA ASP A 174 -10.52 20.82 17.19
C ASP A 174 -11.09 19.47 16.71
N ALA A 175 -10.36 18.78 15.84
CA ALA A 175 -10.60 17.38 15.48
C ALA A 175 -9.82 16.50 16.45
N MET A 176 -10.51 15.77 17.33
CA MET A 176 -9.84 14.85 18.27
C MET A 176 -9.35 13.60 17.52
N LEU A 177 -8.22 13.04 17.93
CA LEU A 177 -7.74 11.77 17.40
C LEU A 177 -8.23 10.59 18.25
N TYR A 178 -8.79 9.57 17.62
CA TYR A 178 -9.35 8.40 18.30
C TYR A 178 -9.44 7.17 17.41
N LEU A 179 -9.68 6.03 18.05
CA LEU A 179 -10.08 4.79 17.39
C LEU A 179 -11.51 4.43 17.81
N ASN A 180 -12.26 3.83 16.89
CA ASN A 180 -13.57 3.27 17.16
C ASN A 180 -13.55 1.75 17.02
N HIS A 181 -14.20 1.09 17.95
CA HIS A 181 -14.46 -0.34 17.94
C HIS A 181 -15.90 -0.58 17.48
N TYR A 182 -16.09 -1.42 16.48
CA TYR A 182 -17.37 -1.67 15.85
C TYR A 182 -17.73 -3.16 15.84
N ASP A 183 -19.01 -3.43 16.08
CA ASP A 183 -19.67 -4.64 15.61
C ASP A 183 -20.26 -4.35 14.22
N ILE A 184 -19.71 -5.00 13.18
CA ILE A 184 -20.14 -4.80 11.80
C ILE A 184 -21.04 -5.97 11.40
N ASP A 185 -22.34 -5.71 11.36
CA ASP A 185 -23.34 -6.67 10.93
C ASP A 185 -23.55 -6.55 9.42
N PHE A 186 -22.85 -7.38 8.63
CA PHE A 186 -23.00 -7.40 7.17
C PHE A 186 -24.38 -7.88 6.70
N LYS A 187 -25.08 -8.68 7.50
CA LYS A 187 -26.41 -9.19 7.16
C LYS A 187 -27.45 -8.06 7.22
N ASN A 188 -27.42 -7.26 8.27
CA ASN A 188 -28.33 -6.12 8.43
C ASN A 188 -27.80 -4.83 7.80
N GLY A 189 -26.48 -4.74 7.60
CA GLY A 189 -25.81 -3.65 6.89
C GLY A 189 -25.41 -2.47 7.72
N SER A 190 -25.12 -2.69 9.00
CA SER A 190 -24.87 -1.62 9.96
C SER A 190 -23.56 -1.84 10.71
N ALA A 191 -22.85 -0.75 10.98
CA ALA A 191 -21.75 -0.72 11.93
C ALA A 191 -22.25 -0.11 13.25
N THR A 192 -22.19 -0.87 14.34
CA THR A 192 -22.62 -0.42 15.67
C THR A 192 -21.40 -0.07 16.51
N PRO A 193 -21.23 1.19 16.97
CA PRO A 193 -20.13 1.55 17.86
C PRO A 193 -20.22 0.78 19.18
N LEU A 194 -19.12 0.13 19.57
CA LEU A 194 -18.95 -0.56 20.85
C LEU A 194 -18.16 0.31 21.83
N GLN A 195 -17.08 0.93 21.36
CA GLN A 195 -16.17 1.74 22.16
C GLN A 195 -15.52 2.82 21.29
N THR A 196 -15.24 3.97 21.88
CA THR A 196 -14.34 4.99 21.31
C THR A 196 -13.19 5.23 22.28
N LEU A 197 -11.97 5.17 21.76
CA LEU A 197 -10.72 5.37 22.48
C LEU A 197 -10.08 6.67 21.99
N PHE A 198 -10.02 7.70 22.84
CA PHE A 198 -9.42 9.00 22.50
C PHE A 198 -7.94 9.05 22.87
N LEU A 199 -7.09 9.49 21.94
CA LEU A 199 -5.65 9.61 22.17
C LEU A 199 -5.33 10.82 23.06
N HIS A 200 -4.44 10.61 24.02
CA HIS A 200 -4.08 11.63 25.00
C HIS A 200 -2.68 11.44 25.60
N ASP A 201 -2.06 12.52 26.08
CA ASP A 201 -0.67 12.51 26.53
C ASP A 201 -0.45 13.15 27.93
N PRO A 202 -1.09 12.68 29.01
CA PRO A 202 -0.98 13.26 30.35
C PRO A 202 0.45 13.17 30.92
N ASP A 203 1.22 12.17 30.49
CA ASP A 203 2.60 11.91 30.96
C ASP A 203 3.66 12.68 30.13
N LYS A 204 3.23 13.56 29.22
CA LYS A 204 4.07 14.43 28.38
C LYS A 204 5.15 13.67 27.58
N LYS A 205 4.74 12.59 26.94
CA LYS A 205 5.57 11.73 26.09
C LYS A 205 5.72 12.26 24.67
N VAL A 206 4.81 13.09 24.20
CA VAL A 206 4.98 13.79 22.92
C VAL A 206 6.09 14.84 23.08
N PRO A 207 7.18 14.79 22.29
CA PRO A 207 8.40 15.57 22.56
C PRO A 207 8.35 17.02 22.04
N PHE A 208 7.20 17.47 21.56
CA PHE A 208 6.97 18.80 21.01
C PHE A 208 5.66 19.40 21.52
N HIS A 209 5.46 20.70 21.26
CA HIS A 209 4.27 21.43 21.70
C HIS A 209 3.03 20.94 20.95
N ILE A 210 1.99 20.59 21.71
CA ILE A 210 0.68 20.14 21.19
C ILE A 210 -0.41 21.18 21.48
N THR A 211 -1.54 21.05 20.80
CA THR A 211 -2.69 21.97 20.89
C THR A 211 -3.19 22.14 22.32
N ASN A 212 -3.30 21.03 23.06
CA ASN A 212 -3.84 21.00 24.43
C ASN A 212 -2.75 20.95 25.51
N GLU A 213 -1.57 21.52 25.26
CA GLU A 213 -0.39 21.48 26.15
C GLU A 213 -0.69 21.89 27.59
N SER A 214 -1.58 22.88 27.77
CA SER A 214 -1.90 23.49 29.07
C SER A 214 -3.04 22.79 29.83
N THR A 215 -3.49 21.63 29.36
CA THR A 215 -4.57 20.85 29.98
C THR A 215 -4.02 19.64 30.72
N ASP A 216 -4.76 19.09 31.70
CA ASP A 216 -4.28 17.94 32.47
C ASP A 216 -4.17 16.66 31.63
N LYS A 217 -5.17 16.41 30.78
CA LYS A 217 -5.23 15.20 29.95
C LYS A 217 -4.43 15.27 28.67
N ARG A 218 -4.22 16.47 28.10
CA ARG A 218 -3.49 16.65 26.83
C ARG A 218 -4.07 15.77 25.71
N TYR A 219 -5.37 15.89 25.46
CA TYR A 219 -6.01 15.22 24.32
C TYR A 219 -5.34 15.66 23.01
N LEU A 220 -5.05 14.69 22.14
CA LEU A 220 -4.42 14.94 20.86
C LEU A 220 -5.44 15.31 19.80
N THR A 221 -5.03 16.18 18.88
CA THR A 221 -5.87 16.64 17.77
C THR A 221 -5.19 16.44 16.42
N GLY A 222 -5.95 16.58 15.34
CA GLY A 222 -5.43 16.56 13.97
C GLY A 222 -4.46 17.70 13.64
N SER A 223 -4.21 18.64 14.56
CA SER A 223 -3.08 19.58 14.44
C SER A 223 -1.77 19.03 15.02
N ASP A 224 -1.85 18.01 15.88
CA ASP A 224 -0.71 17.44 16.57
C ASP A 224 -0.08 16.32 15.73
N PHE A 225 -0.92 15.41 15.23
CA PHE A 225 -0.58 14.28 14.37
C PHE A 225 -1.62 14.07 13.28
N ASP A 226 -1.24 13.33 12.24
CA ASP A 226 -2.07 12.86 11.15
C ASP A 226 -1.96 11.33 11.05
N PRO A 227 -2.71 10.60 11.87
CA PRO A 227 -2.57 9.16 11.96
C PRO A 227 -3.30 8.44 10.82
N GLU A 228 -2.60 7.62 10.04
CA GLU A 228 -3.21 6.93 8.88
C GLU A 228 -3.20 5.41 8.98
N SER A 229 -2.49 4.85 9.95
CA SER A 229 -2.41 3.40 10.13
C SER A 229 -2.21 3.01 11.59
N PHE A 230 -2.66 1.81 11.96
CA PHE A 230 -2.42 1.30 13.30
C PHE A 230 -2.32 -0.23 13.35
N GLN A 231 -1.68 -0.74 14.41
CA GLN A 231 -1.58 -2.16 14.71
C GLN A 231 -1.58 -2.39 16.23
N PHE A 232 -2.04 -3.57 16.66
CA PHE A 232 -1.85 -4.05 18.03
C PHE A 232 -0.66 -5.00 18.11
N ALA A 233 0.31 -4.71 18.98
CA ALA A 233 1.48 -5.55 19.22
C ALA A 233 2.09 -5.29 20.60
N ASP A 234 2.54 -6.33 21.29
CA ASP A 234 3.15 -6.24 22.64
C ASP A 234 2.25 -5.50 23.64
N ASP A 235 0.96 -5.89 23.68
CA ASP A 235 -0.09 -5.30 24.53
C ASP A 235 -0.24 -3.77 24.39
N ALA A 236 0.14 -3.23 23.23
CA ALA A 236 0.13 -1.82 22.93
C ALA A 236 -0.51 -1.54 21.57
N LEU A 237 -1.00 -0.31 21.44
CA LEU A 237 -1.44 0.28 20.19
C LEU A 237 -0.24 1.00 19.54
N TRP A 238 0.03 0.69 18.29
CA TRP A 238 1.04 1.36 17.47
C TRP A 238 0.35 2.11 16.35
N ILE A 239 0.72 3.36 16.11
CA ILE A 239 0.10 4.25 15.12
C ILE A 239 1.17 4.87 14.24
N GLY A 240 0.99 4.84 12.92
CA GLY A 240 1.80 5.57 11.94
C GLY A 240 1.21 6.96 11.69
N ASP A 241 2.07 7.98 11.62
CA ASP A 241 1.70 9.39 11.39
C ASP A 241 2.30 9.94 10.10
N GLU A 242 1.60 10.86 9.42
CA GLU A 242 2.04 11.48 8.18
C GLU A 242 2.93 12.72 8.36
N PHE A 243 2.53 13.63 9.25
CA PHE A 243 3.16 14.95 9.37
C PHE A 243 4.61 14.82 9.84
N GLY A 244 4.82 13.95 10.81
CA GLY A 244 6.05 13.76 11.53
C GLY A 244 7.16 13.01 10.82
N PRO A 245 6.88 12.23 9.77
CA PRO A 245 6.26 10.94 10.04
C PRO A 245 6.81 10.32 11.32
N TYR A 246 5.92 9.94 12.24
CA TYR A 246 6.28 9.29 13.50
C TYR A 246 5.67 7.90 13.59
N LEU A 247 6.32 7.02 14.36
CA LEU A 247 5.66 5.85 14.91
C LEU A 247 5.31 6.16 16.37
N ILE A 248 4.05 6.00 16.76
CA ILE A 248 3.53 6.36 18.07
C ILE A 248 3.14 5.07 18.79
N LYS A 249 3.61 4.88 20.04
CA LYS A 249 3.17 3.80 20.92
C LYS A 249 2.20 4.38 21.95
N ALA A 250 1.01 3.79 22.07
CA ALA A 250 0.02 4.10 23.09
C ALA A 250 -0.41 2.83 23.85
N ASP A 251 -0.96 3.00 25.05
CA ASP A 251 -1.67 1.90 25.71
C ASP A 251 -3.06 1.67 25.09
N LEU A 252 -3.71 0.58 25.50
CA LEU A 252 -5.05 0.22 25.01
C LEU A 252 -6.18 1.14 25.53
N ASN A 253 -5.85 2.23 26.23
CA ASN A 253 -6.78 3.30 26.60
C ASN A 253 -6.47 4.62 25.89
N GLY A 254 -5.49 4.64 24.97
CA GLY A 254 -5.12 5.82 24.19
C GLY A 254 -4.06 6.72 24.82
N LYS A 255 -3.46 6.30 25.94
CA LYS A 255 -2.37 7.07 26.56
C LYS A 255 -1.08 6.88 25.77
N VAL A 256 -0.51 7.97 25.26
CA VAL A 256 0.80 7.92 24.59
C VAL A 256 1.87 7.47 25.58
N LEU A 257 2.67 6.48 25.16
CA LEU A 257 3.80 5.91 25.89
C LEU A 257 5.14 6.37 25.32
N ALA A 258 5.24 6.48 23.99
CA ALA A 258 6.43 6.92 23.28
C ALA A 258 6.11 7.41 21.86
N VAL A 259 7.00 8.23 21.30
CA VAL A 259 6.99 8.70 19.90
C VAL A 259 8.37 8.50 19.31
N PHE A 260 8.45 7.85 18.16
CA PHE A 260 9.70 7.48 17.49
C PHE A 260 9.83 8.22 16.16
N GLU A 261 10.93 8.95 15.98
CA GLU A 261 11.29 9.56 14.69
C GLU A 261 11.51 8.47 13.64
N THR A 262 10.97 8.66 12.44
CA THR A 262 11.18 7.72 11.33
C THR A 262 12.61 7.79 10.80
N GLN A 263 13.24 6.61 10.64
CA GLN A 263 14.57 6.50 10.06
C GLN A 263 14.56 5.63 8.80
N VAL A 264 15.17 6.16 7.74
CA VAL A 264 15.47 5.44 6.50
C VAL A 264 16.97 5.43 6.32
N ASP A 265 17.58 4.25 6.15
CA ASP A 265 19.04 4.07 6.11
C ASP A 265 19.78 4.73 7.30
N GLY A 266 19.19 4.66 8.50
CA GLY A 266 19.74 5.26 9.72
C GLY A 266 19.69 6.80 9.76
N LYS A 267 18.97 7.45 8.85
CA LYS A 267 18.79 8.90 8.81
C LYS A 267 17.34 9.27 9.09
N VAL A 268 17.14 10.25 9.96
CA VAL A 268 15.81 10.81 10.20
C VAL A 268 15.28 11.48 8.94
N VAL A 269 14.08 11.11 8.53
CA VAL A 269 13.35 11.76 7.43
C VAL A 269 12.25 12.66 8.01
N LYS A 270 12.01 13.80 7.37
CA LYS A 270 11.02 14.79 7.83
C LYS A 270 10.12 15.21 6.68
N SER A 271 8.89 15.58 7.02
CA SER A 271 7.96 16.30 6.14
C SER A 271 7.96 17.82 6.46
N PRO A 272 7.35 18.67 5.61
CA PRO A 272 7.11 20.09 5.89
C PRO A 272 6.38 20.38 7.20
N ASP A 273 5.56 19.45 7.70
CA ASP A 273 4.74 19.62 8.91
C ASP A 273 5.36 19.01 10.16
N ASN A 274 6.56 18.43 10.02
CA ASN A 274 7.31 17.94 11.17
C ASN A 274 7.59 19.11 12.14
N PRO A 275 7.23 18.99 13.43
CA PRO A 275 7.28 20.08 14.40
C PRO A 275 8.69 20.58 14.72
N THR A 276 9.73 19.83 14.36
CA THR A 276 11.13 20.21 14.52
C THR A 276 11.74 20.80 13.25
N LEU A 277 11.00 20.84 12.14
CA LEU A 277 11.48 21.41 10.89
C LEU A 277 11.56 22.94 11.03
N THR A 278 12.71 23.50 10.67
CA THR A 278 12.87 24.95 10.55
C THR A 278 12.91 25.31 9.07
N LEU A 279 12.02 26.20 8.63
CA LEU A 279 12.05 26.74 7.28
C LEU A 279 13.28 27.63 7.10
N PRO A 280 13.91 27.64 5.91
CA PRO A 280 14.94 28.61 5.60
C PRO A 280 14.42 30.04 5.78
N GLY A 281 15.24 30.92 6.38
CA GLY A 281 14.86 32.33 6.59
C GLY A 281 14.83 33.15 5.30
N ALA A 282 15.46 32.67 4.22
CA ALA A 282 15.46 33.29 2.90
C ALA A 282 14.51 32.53 1.96
N PRO A 283 13.72 33.21 1.11
CA PRO A 283 12.79 32.57 0.18
C PRO A 283 13.42 31.62 -0.84
N ASP A 284 14.71 31.77 -1.12
CA ASP A 284 15.52 30.95 -2.01
C ASP A 284 16.40 29.93 -1.26
N GLY A 285 16.19 29.79 0.05
CA GLY A 285 16.91 28.84 0.87
C GLY A 285 16.61 27.39 0.48
N LYS A 286 17.62 26.53 0.63
CA LYS A 286 17.47 25.10 0.32
C LYS A 286 16.54 24.43 1.33
N GLN A 287 15.56 23.71 0.80
CA GLN A 287 14.63 22.91 1.60
C GLN A 287 15.32 21.72 2.28
N ASN A 288 14.89 21.40 3.50
CA ASN A 288 15.50 20.41 4.40
C ASN A 288 14.60 19.21 4.75
N PHE A 289 13.51 18.98 4.02
CA PHE A 289 12.63 17.81 4.17
C PHE A 289 12.81 16.81 3.01
N GLN A 290 12.52 15.54 3.27
CA GLN A 290 12.67 14.42 2.32
C GLN A 290 11.32 13.80 1.98
N VAL A 291 10.37 13.90 2.90
CA VAL A 291 9.01 13.44 2.75
C VAL A 291 8.18 14.63 2.27
N ALA A 292 7.32 14.45 1.26
CA ALA A 292 6.40 15.51 0.87
C ALA A 292 5.32 15.71 1.94
N ARG A 293 4.59 16.82 1.87
CA ARG A 293 3.45 17.08 2.77
C ARG A 293 2.37 16.01 2.55
N SER A 294 1.79 15.51 3.63
CA SER A 294 0.78 14.45 3.62
C SER A 294 1.21 13.28 2.74
N LYS A 295 2.41 12.77 3.02
CA LYS A 295 3.05 11.64 2.33
C LYS A 295 3.92 10.82 3.30
N GLY A 296 3.57 10.85 4.58
CA GLY A 296 4.29 10.13 5.63
C GLY A 296 3.83 8.70 5.70
N PHE A 297 3.53 8.12 6.86
CA PHE A 297 3.02 6.74 6.89
C PHE A 297 1.53 6.70 6.55
N GLU A 298 1.15 5.89 5.55
CA GLU A 298 -0.26 5.64 5.18
C GLU A 298 -0.73 4.24 5.61
N GLY A 299 0.14 3.23 5.44
CA GLY A 299 -0.18 1.85 5.77
C GLY A 299 0.82 1.28 6.75
N MET A 300 0.40 0.35 7.62
CA MET A 300 1.33 -0.35 8.49
C MET A 300 0.83 -1.74 8.79
N ALA A 301 1.65 -2.75 8.49
CA ALA A 301 1.36 -4.12 8.85
C ALA A 301 2.10 -4.56 10.13
N VAL A 302 1.70 -5.70 10.70
CA VAL A 302 2.38 -6.36 11.83
C VAL A 302 2.70 -7.80 11.46
N SER A 303 3.88 -8.30 11.84
CA SER A 303 4.22 -9.72 11.65
C SER A 303 3.24 -10.62 12.41
N PRO A 304 2.98 -11.87 11.95
CA PRO A 304 2.02 -12.75 12.62
C PRO A 304 2.32 -13.04 14.10
N ASP A 305 3.59 -12.93 14.51
CA ASP A 305 4.03 -13.11 15.88
C ASP A 305 4.06 -11.80 16.70
N GLY A 306 3.68 -10.67 16.11
CA GLY A 306 3.68 -9.35 16.76
C GLY A 306 5.07 -8.76 17.02
N SER A 307 6.15 -9.40 16.57
CA SER A 307 7.51 -8.97 16.89
C SER A 307 8.02 -7.81 16.03
N LYS A 308 7.44 -7.63 14.83
CA LYS A 308 7.81 -6.61 13.86
C LYS A 308 6.61 -5.81 13.40
N LEU A 309 6.82 -4.52 13.18
CA LEU A 309 5.90 -3.66 12.43
C LEU A 309 6.53 -3.33 11.08
N TYR A 310 5.67 -3.16 10.08
CA TYR A 310 6.04 -2.80 8.72
C TYR A 310 5.33 -1.52 8.26
N PRO A 311 5.61 -0.35 8.86
CA PRO A 311 5.02 0.90 8.41
C PRO A 311 5.56 1.29 7.03
N MET A 312 4.66 1.77 6.18
CA MET A 312 4.87 2.04 4.77
C MET A 312 4.57 3.52 4.48
N LEU A 313 5.55 4.20 3.88
CA LEU A 313 5.36 5.58 3.48
C LEU A 313 4.36 5.68 2.31
N GLU A 314 3.57 6.75 2.24
CA GLU A 314 2.66 7.03 1.13
C GLU A 314 3.40 7.62 -0.08
N GLY A 315 4.45 8.41 0.16
CA GLY A 315 5.23 9.07 -0.88
C GLY A 315 6.68 8.59 -1.00
N ALA A 316 7.19 8.66 -2.23
CA ALA A 316 8.61 8.44 -2.48
C ALA A 316 9.44 9.56 -1.83
N LEU A 317 10.63 9.22 -1.33
CA LEU A 317 11.51 10.20 -0.74
C LEU A 317 12.16 11.10 -1.80
N TRP A 318 12.42 12.34 -1.41
CA TRP A 318 13.20 13.32 -2.16
C TRP A 318 14.67 13.27 -1.75
N ASN A 319 15.56 13.01 -2.72
CA ASN A 319 16.99 12.89 -2.45
C ASN A 319 17.77 14.22 -2.56
N GLY A 320 17.07 15.34 -2.78
CA GLY A 320 17.67 16.65 -3.04
C GLY A 320 17.59 17.11 -4.50
N GLU A 321 17.36 16.19 -5.44
CA GLU A 321 17.31 16.47 -6.88
C GLU A 321 16.08 15.87 -7.58
N LYS A 322 15.66 14.67 -7.15
CA LYS A 322 14.51 13.96 -7.69
C LYS A 322 13.88 13.05 -6.63
N PHE A 323 12.66 12.62 -6.92
CA PHE A 323 12.02 11.54 -6.18
C PHE A 323 12.69 10.21 -6.49
N GLU A 324 12.79 9.37 -5.47
CA GLU A 324 13.26 7.99 -5.60
C GLU A 324 12.36 7.20 -6.55
N SER A 325 12.98 6.42 -7.42
CA SER A 325 12.31 5.71 -8.50
C SER A 325 13.16 4.57 -9.06
N ILE A 326 12.48 3.59 -9.66
CA ILE A 326 13.03 2.47 -10.43
C ILE A 326 12.35 2.51 -11.79
N ASP A 327 13.14 2.54 -12.87
CA ASP A 327 12.65 2.59 -14.25
C ASP A 327 11.61 3.69 -14.51
N GLY A 328 11.76 4.84 -13.85
CA GLY A 328 10.86 5.99 -13.96
C GLY A 328 9.59 5.91 -13.10
N LYS A 329 9.35 4.78 -12.43
CA LYS A 329 8.26 4.60 -11.45
C LYS A 329 8.77 4.89 -10.04
N ARG A 330 8.04 5.71 -9.29
CA ARG A 330 8.31 6.01 -7.88
C ARG A 330 8.09 4.75 -7.05
N TYR A 331 8.89 4.62 -5.99
CA TYR A 331 8.70 3.57 -5.01
C TYR A 331 8.57 4.15 -3.60
N LEU A 332 7.87 3.40 -2.76
CA LEU A 332 7.58 3.72 -1.39
C LEU A 332 8.37 2.79 -0.47
N HIS A 333 8.82 3.29 0.68
CA HIS A 333 9.57 2.47 1.63
C HIS A 333 8.60 1.75 2.57
N VAL A 334 8.69 0.42 2.60
CA VAL A 334 8.17 -0.43 3.68
C VAL A 334 9.30 -0.62 4.67
N LEU A 335 9.22 -0.02 5.85
CA LEU A 335 10.28 -0.03 6.86
C LEU A 335 10.05 -1.15 7.88
N GLU A 336 11.10 -1.73 8.47
CA GLU A 336 10.95 -2.70 9.56
C GLU A 336 11.28 -2.07 10.92
N PHE A 337 10.36 -2.21 11.87
CA PHE A 337 10.53 -1.79 13.26
C PHE A 337 10.44 -2.98 14.20
N ASP A 338 11.38 -3.09 15.14
CA ASP A 338 11.39 -4.13 16.18
C ASP A 338 10.57 -3.67 17.39
N VAL A 339 9.46 -4.36 17.66
CA VAL A 339 8.48 -3.96 18.70
C VAL A 339 9.09 -4.06 20.10
N LYS A 340 9.85 -5.13 20.36
CA LYS A 340 10.41 -5.40 21.68
C LYS A 340 11.55 -4.44 22.01
N ASN A 341 12.46 -4.23 21.06
CA ASN A 341 13.60 -3.33 21.21
C ASN A 341 13.20 -1.86 21.00
N GLN A 342 12.01 -1.61 20.44
CA GLN A 342 11.49 -0.28 20.12
C GLN A 342 12.45 0.51 19.23
N ALA A 343 12.94 -0.13 18.17
CA ALA A 343 13.96 0.42 17.29
C ALA A 343 13.77 0.03 15.83
N TRP A 344 14.07 0.95 14.92
CA TRP A 344 14.22 0.67 13.50
C TRP A 344 15.37 -0.32 13.29
N THR A 345 15.13 -1.38 12.51
CA THR A 345 16.15 -2.40 12.26
C THR A 345 17.12 -2.01 11.15
N GLY A 346 16.77 -0.97 10.38
CA GLY A 346 17.49 -0.55 9.17
C GLY A 346 17.14 -1.39 7.94
N ARG A 347 16.27 -2.40 8.07
CA ARG A 347 15.74 -3.17 6.95
C ARG A 347 14.53 -2.45 6.35
N SER A 348 14.42 -2.51 5.04
CA SER A 348 13.29 -1.98 4.29
C SER A 348 13.07 -2.74 2.99
N TRP A 349 11.92 -2.54 2.37
CA TRP A 349 11.57 -3.01 1.03
C TRP A 349 10.96 -1.87 0.21
N GLN A 350 10.92 -2.04 -1.11
CA GLN A 350 10.44 -1.01 -2.03
C GLN A 350 9.10 -1.44 -2.64
N TYR A 351 8.05 -0.69 -2.39
CA TYR A 351 6.78 -0.88 -3.09
C TYR A 351 6.74 0.05 -4.31
N VAL A 352 6.85 -0.51 -5.51
CA VAL A 352 6.88 0.29 -6.76
C VAL A 352 5.45 0.58 -7.21
N LEU A 353 5.12 1.86 -7.35
CA LEU A 353 3.78 2.31 -7.78
C LEU A 353 3.50 1.94 -9.25
N GLU A 354 2.24 1.68 -9.59
CA GLU A 354 1.83 1.51 -10.99
C GLU A 354 1.92 2.82 -11.78
N ASP A 355 1.51 3.93 -11.16
CA ASP A 355 1.63 5.29 -11.66
C ASP A 355 2.19 6.21 -10.56
N ASN A 356 3.01 7.20 -10.95
CA ASN A 356 3.66 8.12 -10.01
C ASN A 356 2.69 9.07 -9.27
N GLN A 357 1.42 9.12 -9.70
CA GLN A 357 0.34 9.89 -9.09
C GLN A 357 -0.56 9.04 -8.19
N ASN A 358 -0.37 7.72 -8.16
CA ASN A 358 -1.11 6.86 -7.23
C ASN A 358 -0.64 7.09 -5.80
N ALA A 359 -1.52 6.74 -4.88
CA ALA A 359 -1.28 6.64 -3.46
C ALA A 359 -1.60 5.22 -2.99
N ILE A 360 -1.08 4.84 -1.83
CA ILE A 360 -1.58 3.65 -1.13
C ILE A 360 -2.77 4.04 -0.24
N GLY A 361 -3.27 3.11 0.57
CA GLY A 361 -4.32 3.43 1.54
C GLY A 361 -4.32 2.57 2.79
N ASP A 362 -3.87 1.31 2.70
CA ASP A 362 -3.65 0.48 3.90
C ASP A 362 -2.71 -0.67 3.56
N PHE A 363 -2.12 -1.27 4.60
CA PHE A 363 -1.21 -2.42 4.51
C PHE A 363 -1.38 -3.38 5.68
N ASN A 364 -1.84 -4.61 5.43
CA ASN A 364 -1.99 -5.67 6.45
C ASN A 364 -1.39 -7.00 6.00
N MET A 365 -0.85 -7.79 6.93
CA MET A 365 -0.26 -9.11 6.60
C MET A 365 -1.34 -10.17 6.38
N ILE A 366 -1.14 -11.02 5.38
CA ILE A 366 -1.87 -12.28 5.21
C ILE A 366 -1.19 -13.39 6.02
N ASP A 367 0.14 -13.46 5.90
CA ASP A 367 1.00 -14.43 6.60
C ASP A 367 2.38 -13.82 6.87
N ALA A 368 3.43 -14.61 7.10
CA ALA A 368 4.77 -14.10 7.39
C ALA A 368 5.51 -13.49 6.19
N LYS A 369 5.05 -13.74 4.95
CA LYS A 369 5.72 -13.35 3.71
C LYS A 369 4.81 -12.61 2.73
N HIS A 370 3.49 -12.62 2.96
CA HIS A 370 2.52 -11.98 2.09
C HIS A 370 1.70 -10.95 2.83
N GLY A 371 1.38 -9.84 2.15
CA GLY A 371 0.49 -8.82 2.67
C GLY A 371 -0.45 -8.27 1.60
N LEU A 372 -1.47 -7.55 2.06
CA LEU A 372 -2.45 -6.83 1.26
C LEU A 372 -2.10 -5.35 1.27
N VAL A 373 -1.98 -4.73 0.11
CA VAL A 373 -1.77 -3.29 -0.03
C VAL A 373 -2.84 -2.70 -0.93
N ILE A 374 -3.54 -1.66 -0.46
CA ILE A 374 -4.39 -0.86 -1.34
C ILE A 374 -3.51 0.10 -2.15
N GLU A 375 -3.74 0.18 -3.46
CA GLU A 375 -3.20 1.25 -4.30
C GLU A 375 -4.33 1.84 -5.15
N ARG A 376 -4.39 3.18 -5.18
CA ARG A 376 -5.49 3.94 -5.77
C ARG A 376 -5.00 5.18 -6.49
N ASP A 377 -5.74 5.59 -7.51
CA ASP A 377 -5.60 6.95 -8.06
C ASP A 377 -6.32 7.98 -7.17
N ASN A 378 -6.15 9.26 -7.49
CA ASN A 378 -6.85 10.38 -6.84
C ASN A 378 -8.19 10.72 -7.53
N GLY A 379 -8.73 9.83 -8.36
CA GLY A 379 -10.04 10.02 -8.99
C GLY A 379 -11.17 9.55 -8.09
N GLU A 380 -12.35 10.14 -8.26
CA GLU A 380 -13.56 9.76 -7.53
C GLU A 380 -14.77 9.66 -8.48
N GLY A 381 -15.68 8.73 -8.18
CA GLY A 381 -16.87 8.48 -8.97
C GLY A 381 -16.66 7.80 -10.31
N THR A 382 -17.78 7.57 -11.00
CA THR A 382 -17.88 6.69 -12.17
C THR A 382 -18.24 7.46 -13.44
N ALA A 383 -18.04 6.82 -14.59
CA ALA A 383 -18.20 7.44 -15.90
C ALA A 383 -19.62 8.00 -16.17
N ASP A 384 -20.67 7.42 -15.57
CA ASP A 384 -22.04 7.91 -15.70
C ASP A 384 -22.30 9.26 -14.99
N ARG A 385 -21.35 9.70 -14.15
CA ARG A 385 -21.37 10.99 -13.44
C ARG A 385 -20.20 11.90 -13.83
N ALA A 386 -19.44 11.54 -14.86
CA ALA A 386 -18.33 12.34 -15.35
C ALA A 386 -18.82 13.67 -15.95
N CYS A 387 -18.02 14.72 -15.76
CA CYS A 387 -18.28 15.99 -16.45
C CYS A 387 -18.10 15.84 -17.95
N ALA A 388 -19.02 16.45 -18.71
CA ALA A 388 -18.79 16.65 -20.14
C ALA A 388 -17.60 17.59 -20.36
N ALA A 389 -16.83 17.37 -21.43
CA ALA A 389 -15.66 18.18 -21.73
C ALA A 389 -16.01 19.68 -21.81
N GLY A 390 -15.37 20.50 -20.99
CA GLY A 390 -15.59 21.96 -20.92
C GLY A 390 -16.86 22.39 -20.17
N ALA A 391 -17.61 21.48 -19.55
CA ALA A 391 -18.74 21.81 -18.71
C ALA A 391 -18.31 22.33 -17.33
N ALA A 392 -19.23 23.00 -16.63
CA ALA A 392 -19.05 23.33 -15.22
C ALA A 392 -18.97 22.04 -14.38
N THR A 393 -18.12 22.07 -13.36
CA THR A 393 -17.76 20.91 -12.53
C THR A 393 -18.53 20.83 -11.21
N ASP A 394 -19.47 21.75 -10.98
CA ASP A 394 -20.20 21.88 -9.72
C ASP A 394 -21.21 20.75 -9.45
N LYS A 395 -21.48 19.89 -10.45
CA LYS A 395 -22.50 18.81 -10.40
C LYS A 395 -22.07 17.48 -11.00
N CYS A 396 -20.78 17.29 -11.25
CA CYS A 396 -20.23 16.10 -11.89
C CYS A 396 -18.77 15.89 -11.50
N PHE A 397 -18.23 14.70 -11.74
CA PHE A 397 -16.83 14.41 -11.46
C PHE A 397 -15.92 14.86 -12.59
N SER A 398 -15.03 15.81 -12.29
CA SER A 398 -14.02 16.31 -13.23
C SER A 398 -12.88 15.31 -13.44
N GLN A 399 -12.61 14.46 -12.44
CA GLN A 399 -11.62 13.40 -12.47
C GLN A 399 -12.23 12.11 -11.89
N ILE A 400 -12.71 11.23 -12.78
CA ILE A 400 -13.28 9.94 -12.39
C ILE A 400 -12.21 8.95 -11.92
N ALA A 401 -12.59 8.05 -11.02
CA ALA A 401 -11.78 6.91 -10.61
C ALA A 401 -11.53 5.96 -11.80
N LYS A 402 -10.28 5.55 -11.98
CA LYS A 402 -9.82 4.63 -13.04
C LYS A 402 -8.97 3.48 -12.50
N PHE A 403 -8.43 3.63 -11.30
CA PHE A 403 -7.55 2.66 -10.68
C PHE A 403 -7.81 2.58 -9.18
N LYS A 404 -8.37 1.46 -8.70
CA LYS A 404 -8.57 1.15 -7.28
C LYS A 404 -8.31 -0.35 -7.07
N ARG A 405 -7.20 -0.74 -6.47
CA ARG A 405 -6.79 -2.16 -6.37
C ARG A 405 -6.37 -2.53 -4.97
N VAL A 406 -6.61 -3.78 -4.61
CA VAL A 406 -5.91 -4.44 -3.48
C VAL A 406 -4.94 -5.44 -4.07
N TYR A 407 -3.65 -5.22 -3.83
CA TYR A 407 -2.57 -6.10 -4.25
C TYR A 407 -2.25 -7.11 -3.14
N LYS A 408 -2.04 -8.37 -3.51
CA LYS A 408 -1.22 -9.29 -2.73
C LYS A 408 0.23 -9.06 -3.11
N ILE A 409 1.04 -8.70 -2.13
CA ILE A 409 2.49 -8.58 -2.27
C ILE A 409 3.21 -9.73 -1.57
N ALA A 410 4.38 -10.10 -2.07
CA ALA A 410 5.33 -10.98 -1.42
C ALA A 410 6.62 -10.23 -1.10
N PHE A 411 7.10 -10.38 0.13
CA PHE A 411 8.38 -9.84 0.57
C PHE A 411 9.02 -10.75 1.62
N SER A 412 10.34 -10.75 1.67
CA SER A 412 11.10 -11.69 2.49
C SER A 412 12.54 -11.22 2.73
N ASP A 413 13.32 -12.02 3.45
CA ASP A 413 14.73 -11.75 3.71
C ASP A 413 15.57 -11.67 2.42
N GLU A 414 15.14 -12.38 1.36
CA GLU A 414 15.85 -12.45 0.08
C GLU A 414 15.79 -11.14 -0.74
N ASN A 415 14.78 -10.29 -0.52
CA ASN A 415 14.60 -9.03 -1.24
C ASN A 415 14.63 -7.78 -0.34
N VAL A 416 15.25 -7.86 0.84
CA VAL A 416 15.57 -6.66 1.65
C VAL A 416 16.35 -5.66 0.81
N GLY A 417 15.93 -4.39 0.86
CA GLY A 417 16.48 -3.28 0.10
C GLY A 417 16.11 -3.29 -1.39
N LYS A 418 15.24 -4.21 -1.82
CA LYS A 418 14.79 -4.37 -3.21
C LYS A 418 13.26 -4.30 -3.27
N PRO A 419 12.67 -4.29 -4.48
CA PRO A 419 11.23 -4.26 -4.58
C PRO A 419 10.55 -5.53 -4.09
N VAL A 420 9.37 -5.33 -3.49
CA VAL A 420 8.41 -6.40 -3.23
C VAL A 420 7.86 -6.94 -4.54
N GLU A 421 7.44 -8.20 -4.55
CA GLU A 421 6.76 -8.79 -5.70
C GLU A 421 5.26 -8.56 -5.58
N LYS A 422 4.64 -7.94 -6.59
CA LYS A 422 3.18 -7.89 -6.70
C LYS A 422 2.69 -9.17 -7.39
N VAL A 423 2.06 -10.06 -6.64
CA VAL A 423 1.68 -11.41 -7.10
C VAL A 423 0.36 -11.38 -7.87
N SER A 424 -0.66 -10.81 -7.27
CA SER A 424 -2.02 -10.76 -7.81
C SER A 424 -2.77 -9.55 -7.24
N TYR A 425 -3.90 -9.18 -7.85
CA TYR A 425 -4.74 -8.10 -7.32
C TYR A 425 -6.22 -8.32 -7.60
N ILE A 426 -7.07 -7.66 -6.82
CA ILE A 426 -8.49 -7.45 -7.15
C ILE A 426 -8.70 -6.01 -7.62
N ASP A 427 -9.65 -5.79 -8.53
CA ASP A 427 -10.08 -4.46 -8.96
C ASP A 427 -11.36 -4.05 -8.21
N LEU A 428 -11.24 -3.02 -7.37
CA LEU A 428 -12.34 -2.49 -6.57
C LEU A 428 -13.36 -1.68 -7.41
N LEU A 429 -13.05 -1.41 -8.68
CA LEU A 429 -14.02 -0.87 -9.64
C LEU A 429 -14.83 -1.97 -10.35
N ASN A 430 -14.58 -3.25 -10.07
CA ASN A 430 -15.20 -4.39 -10.76
C ASN A 430 -15.63 -5.52 -9.80
N ILE A 431 -16.33 -5.18 -8.72
CA ILE A 431 -16.75 -6.15 -7.70
C ILE A 431 -18.06 -6.82 -8.12
N LYS A 432 -18.05 -8.14 -8.23
CA LYS A 432 -19.24 -8.91 -8.63
C LYS A 432 -20.24 -8.99 -7.49
N ASP A 433 -21.53 -8.83 -7.78
CA ASP A 433 -22.60 -8.98 -6.77
C ASP A 433 -23.71 -9.95 -7.23
N PRO A 434 -23.41 -11.27 -7.36
CA PRO A 434 -24.37 -12.25 -7.83
C PRO A 434 -25.51 -12.52 -6.84
N GLN A 435 -25.33 -12.13 -5.57
CA GLN A 435 -26.29 -12.35 -4.49
C GLN A 435 -27.14 -11.10 -4.20
N ASN A 436 -26.91 -9.99 -4.91
CA ASN A 436 -27.60 -8.70 -4.74
C ASN A 436 -27.48 -8.17 -3.30
N LEU A 437 -26.27 -8.19 -2.75
CA LEU A 437 -25.95 -7.75 -1.38
C LEU A 437 -25.59 -6.26 -1.32
N ALA A 438 -25.32 -5.61 -2.46
CA ALA A 438 -24.94 -4.20 -2.47
C ALA A 438 -26.04 -3.30 -1.89
N ARG A 439 -25.63 -2.36 -1.05
CA ARG A 439 -26.53 -1.36 -0.44
C ARG A 439 -26.49 0.00 -1.15
N LYS A 440 -25.72 0.06 -2.22
CA LYS A 440 -25.58 1.22 -3.11
C LYS A 440 -25.83 0.76 -4.55
N PRO A 441 -26.26 1.67 -5.45
CA PRO A 441 -26.48 1.32 -6.85
C PRO A 441 -25.24 0.72 -7.51
N LEU A 442 -25.46 -0.26 -8.39
CA LEU A 442 -24.42 -0.85 -9.22
C LEU A 442 -24.13 0.03 -10.45
N ASN A 443 -22.92 -0.06 -10.99
CA ASN A 443 -22.56 0.51 -12.29
C ASN A 443 -22.30 -0.64 -13.26
N ASN A 444 -23.02 -0.69 -14.38
CA ASN A 444 -22.88 -1.75 -15.39
C ASN A 444 -22.95 -3.19 -14.82
N GLY A 445 -23.78 -3.40 -13.79
CA GLY A 445 -24.01 -4.72 -13.19
C GLY A 445 -22.97 -5.16 -12.15
N VAL A 446 -22.01 -4.30 -11.78
CA VAL A 446 -21.02 -4.55 -10.73
C VAL A 446 -21.08 -3.47 -9.66
N LEU A 447 -20.67 -3.79 -8.44
CA LEU A 447 -20.42 -2.78 -7.43
C LEU A 447 -19.08 -2.13 -7.73
N THR A 448 -19.07 -0.80 -7.78
CA THR A 448 -17.84 -0.02 -7.82
C THR A 448 -17.56 0.54 -6.43
N PHE A 449 -16.29 0.66 -6.08
CA PHE A 449 -15.81 1.35 -4.88
C PHE A 449 -14.99 2.59 -5.29
N PRO A 450 -15.62 3.62 -5.89
CA PRO A 450 -14.91 4.67 -6.63
C PRO A 450 -14.53 5.85 -5.73
N PHE A 451 -14.02 5.56 -4.53
CA PHE A 451 -13.75 6.58 -3.52
C PHE A 451 -12.43 7.29 -3.75
N PHE A 452 -12.36 8.58 -3.40
CA PHE A 452 -11.12 9.35 -3.44
C PHE A 452 -10.04 8.67 -2.59
N THR A 453 -10.37 8.30 -1.36
CA THR A 453 -9.58 7.46 -0.45
C THR A 453 -10.24 6.10 -0.20
N ILE A 454 -9.41 5.07 -0.07
CA ILE A 454 -9.80 3.73 0.34
C ILE A 454 -8.68 3.27 1.26
N GLU A 455 -8.92 3.28 2.56
CA GLU A 455 -7.85 3.24 3.56
C GLU A 455 -8.07 2.14 4.60
N ASN A 456 -8.88 1.14 4.28
CA ASN A 456 -9.13 0.02 5.17
C ASN A 456 -9.04 -1.30 4.38
N VAL A 457 -8.09 -2.18 4.74
CA VAL A 457 -8.08 -3.57 4.31
C VAL A 457 -7.55 -4.49 5.41
N ASP A 458 -8.25 -5.59 5.71
CA ASP A 458 -7.70 -6.66 6.57
C ASP A 458 -8.27 -8.03 6.18
N VAL A 459 -7.55 -9.09 6.57
CA VAL A 459 -8.00 -10.47 6.38
C VAL A 459 -9.05 -10.82 7.44
N VAL A 460 -10.21 -11.32 6.99
CA VAL A 460 -11.28 -11.78 7.88
C VAL A 460 -11.18 -13.28 8.12
N ASP A 461 -10.98 -14.06 7.06
CA ASP A 461 -10.77 -15.50 7.13
C ASP A 461 -10.00 -16.00 5.89
N ALA A 462 -9.96 -17.33 5.68
CA ALA A 462 -9.22 -17.96 4.59
C ALA A 462 -9.69 -17.57 3.17
N ASN A 463 -10.90 -17.03 3.02
CA ASN A 463 -11.46 -16.60 1.74
C ASN A 463 -11.81 -15.11 1.71
N HIS A 464 -12.04 -14.50 2.87
CA HIS A 464 -12.60 -13.15 2.94
C HIS A 464 -11.61 -12.09 3.41
N ILE A 465 -11.71 -10.91 2.79
CA ILE A 465 -11.14 -9.65 3.29
C ILE A 465 -12.26 -8.65 3.54
N ILE A 466 -12.02 -7.74 4.47
CA ILE A 466 -12.82 -6.52 4.62
C ILE A 466 -12.11 -5.38 3.88
N VAL A 467 -12.88 -4.55 3.18
CA VAL A 467 -12.41 -3.29 2.59
C VAL A 467 -13.34 -2.18 3.02
N GLY A 468 -12.80 -1.00 3.32
CA GLY A 468 -13.59 0.18 3.69
C GLY A 468 -13.04 1.45 3.04
N ASN A 469 -13.90 2.44 2.89
CA ASN A 469 -13.45 3.77 2.47
C ASN A 469 -13.21 4.66 3.67
N ASP A 470 -12.28 5.58 3.47
CA ASP A 470 -12.39 6.89 4.10
C ASP A 470 -13.27 7.77 3.18
N ASN A 471 -14.18 8.54 3.76
CA ASN A 471 -15.03 9.49 3.03
C ASN A 471 -14.50 10.93 3.12
N ASN A 472 -13.30 11.12 3.67
CA ASN A 472 -12.64 12.40 3.92
C ASN A 472 -13.61 13.45 4.46
N PHE A 473 -14.45 13.11 5.44
CA PHE A 473 -15.53 14.00 5.88
C PHE A 473 -15.01 15.41 6.24
N PRO A 474 -15.65 16.51 5.79
CA PRO A 474 -16.76 16.64 4.83
C PRO A 474 -16.28 17.02 3.41
N LEU A 475 -15.03 16.70 3.08
CA LEU A 475 -14.24 17.14 1.93
C LEU A 475 -14.28 16.20 0.72
N SER A 476 -14.95 15.05 0.77
CA SER A 476 -15.18 14.19 -0.40
C SER A 476 -16.66 13.93 -0.67
N SER A 477 -16.92 13.62 -1.94
CA SER A 477 -18.17 13.10 -2.49
C SER A 477 -17.77 12.24 -3.68
N SER A 478 -17.93 10.95 -3.60
CA SER A 478 -17.41 9.93 -4.49
C SER A 478 -18.50 9.17 -5.25
N ARG A 479 -19.70 8.91 -4.69
CA ARG A 479 -20.79 8.28 -5.47
C ARG A 479 -21.74 9.29 -6.11
N GLN A 480 -22.09 10.33 -5.36
CA GLN A 480 -22.98 11.40 -5.80
C GLN A 480 -22.25 12.73 -5.75
N PRO A 481 -22.13 13.48 -6.87
CA PRO A 481 -21.27 14.68 -6.92
C PRO A 481 -21.55 15.78 -5.89
N ASN A 482 -22.75 15.80 -5.29
CA ASN A 482 -23.17 16.86 -4.35
C ASN A 482 -23.67 16.34 -3.01
N GLU A 483 -23.32 15.10 -2.66
CA GLU A 483 -23.75 14.44 -1.43
C GLU A 483 -22.54 13.71 -0.85
N ALA A 484 -22.20 14.03 0.40
CA ALA A 484 -21.14 13.35 1.12
C ALA A 484 -21.48 11.87 1.27
N ASP A 485 -20.51 11.00 1.04
CA ASP A 485 -20.72 9.57 1.18
C ASP A 485 -20.74 9.15 2.64
N ASP A 486 -21.51 8.09 2.90
CA ASP A 486 -21.37 7.31 4.11
C ASP A 486 -20.01 6.60 4.12
N ASN A 487 -19.54 6.19 5.30
CA ASN A 487 -18.50 5.17 5.35
C ASN A 487 -19.13 3.81 5.05
N GLU A 488 -18.54 3.09 4.10
CA GLU A 488 -18.94 1.78 3.62
C GLU A 488 -17.89 0.75 4.03
N PHE A 489 -18.36 -0.38 4.55
CA PHE A 489 -17.54 -1.57 4.79
C PHE A 489 -18.07 -2.69 3.91
N ILE A 490 -17.20 -3.28 3.09
CA ILE A 490 -17.55 -4.40 2.23
C ILE A 490 -16.74 -5.63 2.62
N LEU A 491 -17.42 -6.76 2.75
CA LEU A 491 -16.79 -8.07 2.87
C LEU A 491 -16.70 -8.68 1.47
N LEU A 492 -15.50 -9.08 1.07
CA LEU A 492 -15.22 -9.62 -0.26
C LEU A 492 -14.76 -11.07 -0.16
N ASP A 493 -15.39 -11.98 -0.89
CA ASP A 493 -14.82 -13.30 -1.19
C ASP A 493 -13.75 -13.14 -2.27
N VAL A 494 -12.52 -13.41 -1.87
CA VAL A 494 -11.28 -13.24 -2.62
C VAL A 494 -10.39 -14.47 -2.46
N LYS A 495 -10.98 -15.67 -2.35
CA LYS A 495 -10.24 -16.93 -2.16
C LYS A 495 -9.02 -17.08 -3.08
N GLU A 496 -9.14 -16.71 -4.34
CA GLU A 496 -8.04 -16.79 -5.31
C GLU A 496 -6.90 -15.81 -4.98
N LEU A 497 -7.18 -14.66 -4.37
CA LEU A 497 -6.16 -13.73 -3.90
C LEU A 497 -5.38 -14.32 -2.72
N LEU A 498 -6.09 -14.87 -1.72
CA LEU A 498 -5.48 -15.33 -0.48
C LEU A 498 -4.74 -16.67 -0.62
N SER A 499 -5.24 -17.57 -1.47
CA SER A 499 -4.70 -18.94 -1.60
C SER A 499 -3.52 -19.12 -2.54
N GLN A 500 -3.21 -18.11 -3.38
CA GLN A 500 -2.13 -18.19 -4.37
C GLN A 500 -0.71 -18.24 -3.80
#